data_AF-A0A1M6A3P8-F1
#
_entry.id   AF-A0A1M6A3P8-F1
#
_cell.length_a   1.000
_cell.length_b   1.000
_cell.length_c   1.000
_cell.angle_alpha   90.00
_cell.angle_beta   90.00
_cell.angle_gamma   90.00
#
_symmetry.space_group_name_H-M   'P 1'
#
loop_
_entity.id
_entity.type
_entity.pdbx_description
1 polymer ?
#
loop_
_entity_poly.entity_id
_entity_poly.type
_entity_poly.pdbx_seq_one_letter_code
_entity_poly.pdbx_strand_id
1 'polypeptide(L)'
;MITPIEIQSRMLKTGLGYQKKDVEEFINEISADFEVLFKENKENKEKLKVLANTLTHYRDMEREMQSTLELANKAALEIKDAAKRDAKIIEDDAIAKADHILEDAKAQIEVLNQQMEQIRIQHNDYLTKCREFVSEQLAGIDSEIDRMNR
;
A
#
# COMPACT_ATOMS: atom_id res chain seq x y z
N MET A 1 10.76 -2.03 -65.59
CA MET A 1 11.82 -2.53 -64.70
C MET A 1 12.59 -3.65 -65.37
N ILE A 2 13.59 -3.23 -66.13
CA ILE A 2 14.71 -4.05 -66.55
C ILE A 2 15.43 -4.58 -65.30
N THR A 3 15.66 -5.88 -65.30
CA THR A 3 16.44 -6.57 -64.28
C THR A 3 17.94 -6.54 -64.64
N PRO A 4 18.84 -6.69 -63.65
CA PRO A 4 20.27 -6.80 -63.93
C PRO A 4 20.64 -7.91 -64.93
N ILE A 5 19.86 -9.00 -64.93
CA ILE A 5 20.02 -10.12 -65.87
C ILE A 5 19.64 -9.68 -67.29
N GLU A 6 18.53 -8.96 -67.44
CA GLU A 6 18.09 -8.42 -68.73
C GLU A 6 19.08 -7.38 -69.29
N ILE A 7 19.74 -6.60 -68.42
CA ILE A 7 20.83 -5.69 -68.82
C ILE A 7 22.00 -6.48 -69.40
N GLN A 8 22.44 -7.55 -68.71
CA GLN A 8 23.55 -8.38 -69.15
C GLN A 8 23.24 -9.15 -70.44
N SER A 9 21.99 -9.53 -70.65
CA SER A 9 21.56 -10.29 -71.84
C SER A 9 21.13 -9.41 -73.03
N ARG A 10 21.08 -8.08 -72.89
CA ARG A 10 20.61 -7.18 -73.96
C ARG A 10 21.61 -7.16 -75.11
N MET A 11 21.17 -7.60 -76.30
CA MET A 11 21.94 -7.45 -77.53
C MET A 11 21.62 -6.13 -78.22
N LEU A 12 22.65 -5.30 -78.41
CA LEU A 12 22.56 -4.03 -79.14
C LEU A 12 22.74 -4.27 -80.65
N LYS A 13 21.98 -3.55 -81.47
CA LYS A 13 22.08 -3.60 -82.93
C LYS A 13 23.46 -3.15 -83.40
N THR A 14 24.08 -3.93 -84.28
CA THR A 14 25.47 -3.75 -84.73
C THR A 14 25.58 -3.62 -86.26
N GLY A 15 26.52 -2.76 -86.68
CA GLY A 15 26.95 -2.47 -88.07
C GLY A 15 28.45 -2.11 -88.06
N LEU A 16 28.88 -0.99 -88.67
CA LEU A 16 30.21 -0.37 -88.39
C LEU A 16 30.21 0.25 -86.97
N GLY A 17 30.08 -0.59 -85.94
CA GLY A 17 29.89 -0.21 -84.54
C GLY A 17 28.44 -0.36 -84.05
N TYR A 18 28.17 0.09 -82.82
CA TYR A 18 26.82 0.09 -82.24
C TYR A 18 25.93 1.16 -82.87
N GLN A 19 24.66 0.84 -83.10
CA GLN A 19 23.69 1.84 -83.51
C GLN A 19 23.42 2.81 -82.35
N LYS A 20 23.86 4.07 -82.50
CA LYS A 20 23.69 5.13 -81.49
C LYS A 20 22.28 5.20 -80.90
N LYS A 21 21.25 5.12 -81.76
CA LYS A 21 19.84 5.18 -81.35
C LYS A 21 19.44 4.03 -80.41
N ASP A 22 19.90 2.82 -80.68
CA ASP A 22 19.60 1.61 -79.89
C ASP A 22 20.27 1.66 -78.51
N VAL A 23 21.48 2.23 -78.45
CA VAL A 23 22.20 2.49 -77.19
C VAL A 23 21.52 3.58 -76.38
N GLU A 24 21.11 4.69 -77.00
CA GLU A 24 20.41 5.78 -76.32
C GLU A 24 19.05 5.32 -75.76
N GLU A 25 18.27 4.55 -76.51
CA GLU A 25 17.00 3.98 -76.03
C GLU A 25 17.22 3.05 -74.82
N PHE A 26 18.24 2.19 -74.86
CA PHE A 26 18.56 1.29 -73.75
C PHE A 26 19.05 2.03 -72.50
N ILE A 27 19.92 3.04 -72.66
CA ILE A 27 20.37 3.87 -71.53
C ILE A 27 19.20 4.63 -70.91
N ASN A 28 18.27 5.14 -71.72
CA ASN A 28 17.07 5.82 -71.21
C ASN A 28 16.17 4.86 -70.42
N GLU A 29 16.00 3.62 -70.90
CA GLU A 29 15.23 2.57 -70.22
C GLU A 29 15.85 2.21 -68.85
N ILE A 30 17.18 1.98 -68.80
CA ILE A 30 17.91 1.74 -67.55
C ILE A 30 17.80 2.93 -66.60
N SER A 31 17.98 4.15 -67.13
CA SER A 31 17.98 5.36 -66.30
C SER A 31 16.62 5.58 -65.64
N ALA A 32 15.53 5.36 -66.37
CA ALA A 32 14.17 5.48 -65.84
C ALA A 32 13.90 4.46 -64.72
N ASP A 33 14.27 3.20 -64.94
CA ASP A 33 14.08 2.15 -63.92
C ASP A 33 14.99 2.34 -62.70
N PHE A 34 16.23 2.81 -62.90
CA PHE A 34 17.14 3.15 -61.82
C PHE A 34 16.65 4.34 -60.99
N GLU A 35 16.06 5.36 -61.63
CA GLU A 35 15.48 6.50 -60.93
C GLU A 35 14.34 6.08 -59.99
N VAL A 36 13.46 5.17 -60.46
CA VAL A 36 12.39 4.60 -59.63
C VAL A 36 12.98 3.85 -58.43
N LEU A 37 13.92 2.92 -58.66
CA LEU A 37 14.56 2.16 -57.58
C LEU A 37 15.31 3.05 -56.59
N PHE A 38 15.99 4.09 -57.08
CA PHE A 38 16.70 5.04 -56.24
C PHE A 38 15.73 5.80 -55.33
N LYS A 39 14.61 6.27 -55.89
CA LYS A 39 13.56 6.97 -55.14
C LYS A 39 12.92 6.05 -54.09
N GLU A 40 12.54 4.84 -54.45
CA GLU A 40 11.96 3.86 -53.53
C GLU A 40 12.93 3.48 -52.40
N ASN A 41 14.21 3.27 -52.72
CA ASN A 41 15.23 2.99 -51.71
C ASN A 41 15.41 4.16 -50.74
N LYS A 42 15.40 5.40 -51.25
CA LYS A 42 15.47 6.61 -50.42
C LYS A 42 14.25 6.71 -49.50
N GLU A 43 13.04 6.51 -50.03
CA GLU A 43 11.80 6.53 -49.25
C GLU A 43 11.77 5.44 -48.18
N ASN A 44 12.20 4.22 -48.51
CA ASN A 44 12.27 3.10 -47.57
C ASN A 44 13.31 3.34 -46.47
N LYS A 45 14.46 3.93 -46.79
CA LYS A 45 15.47 4.31 -45.79
C LYS A 45 14.94 5.37 -44.83
N GLU A 46 14.22 6.38 -45.32
CA GLU A 46 13.59 7.36 -44.44
C GLU A 46 12.50 6.75 -43.56
N LYS A 47 11.65 5.87 -44.11
CA LYS A 47 10.66 5.13 -43.31
C LYS A 47 11.33 4.30 -42.22
N LEU A 48 12.39 3.55 -42.55
CA LEU A 48 13.15 2.77 -41.58
C LEU A 48 13.74 3.63 -40.47
N LYS A 49 14.27 4.81 -40.81
CA LYS A 49 14.81 5.75 -39.83
C LYS A 49 13.72 6.26 -38.87
N VAL A 50 12.55 6.62 -39.40
CA VAL A 50 11.41 7.04 -38.57
C VAL A 50 10.96 5.89 -37.66
N LEU A 51 10.77 4.68 -38.19
CA LEU A 51 10.38 3.51 -37.39
C LEU A 51 11.41 3.18 -36.30
N ALA A 52 12.70 3.26 -36.61
CA ALA A 52 13.77 3.01 -35.63
C ALA A 52 13.78 4.03 -34.49
N ASN A 53 13.53 5.31 -34.82
CA ASN A 53 13.41 6.37 -33.82
C ASN A 53 12.17 6.16 -32.93
N THR A 54 11.04 5.84 -33.54
CA THR A 54 9.79 5.55 -32.80
C THR A 54 9.94 4.33 -31.90
N LEU A 55 10.62 3.26 -32.36
CA LEU A 55 10.87 2.08 -31.55
C LEU A 55 11.76 2.40 -30.34
N THR A 56 12.79 3.22 -30.55
CA THR A 56 13.66 3.68 -29.44
C THR A 56 12.85 4.47 -28.42
N HIS A 57 12.01 5.40 -28.88
CA HIS A 57 11.14 6.17 -27.99
C HIS A 57 10.20 5.29 -27.16
N TYR A 58 9.56 4.30 -27.78
CA TYR A 58 8.70 3.37 -27.04
C TYR A 58 9.45 2.52 -26.03
N ARG A 59 10.68 2.10 -26.34
CA ARG A 59 11.52 1.36 -25.39
C ARG A 59 11.94 2.20 -24.19
N ASP A 60 12.24 3.47 -24.39
CA ASP A 60 12.58 4.37 -23.29
C ASP A 60 11.35 4.66 -22.42
N MET A 61 10.19 4.86 -23.05
CA MET A 61 8.91 5.01 -22.33
C MET A 61 8.54 3.76 -21.54
N GLU A 62 8.72 2.56 -22.11
CA GLU A 62 8.49 1.30 -21.41
C GLU A 62 9.41 1.17 -20.18
N ARG A 63 10.69 1.55 -20.31
CA ARG A 63 11.64 1.55 -19.19
C ARG A 63 11.22 2.52 -18.09
N GLU A 64 10.77 3.71 -18.45
CA GLU A 64 10.29 4.71 -17.48
C GLU A 64 9.01 4.23 -16.76
N MET A 65 8.09 3.62 -17.50
CA MET A 65 6.88 3.01 -16.92
C MET A 65 7.22 1.87 -15.96
N GLN A 66 8.16 0.98 -16.32
CA GLN A 66 8.61 -0.10 -15.46
C GLN A 66 9.23 0.44 -14.16
N SER A 67 10.12 1.43 -14.26
CA SER A 67 10.72 2.09 -13.10
C SER A 67 9.66 2.73 -12.19
N THR A 68 8.69 3.43 -12.79
CA THR A 68 7.58 4.04 -12.05
C THR A 68 6.71 2.99 -11.35
N LEU A 69 6.44 1.87 -12.01
CA LEU A 69 5.67 0.77 -11.44
C LEU A 69 6.42 0.10 -10.28
N GLU A 70 7.73 -0.08 -10.38
CA GLU A 70 8.57 -0.57 -9.28
C GLU A 70 8.54 0.38 -8.08
N LEU A 71 8.64 1.69 -8.31
CA LEU A 71 8.55 2.70 -7.25
C LEU A 71 7.17 2.67 -6.58
N ALA A 72 6.10 2.61 -7.36
CA ALA A 72 4.73 2.53 -6.85
C ALA A 72 4.53 1.26 -6.00
N ASN A 73 5.05 0.11 -6.45
CA ASN A 73 5.00 -1.13 -5.69
C ASN A 73 5.76 -1.05 -4.36
N LYS A 74 6.97 -0.46 -4.37
CA LYS A 74 7.74 -0.24 -3.13
C LYS A 74 6.98 0.67 -2.16
N ALA A 75 6.46 1.80 -2.63
CA ALA A 75 5.68 2.71 -1.81
C ALA A 75 4.43 2.03 -1.23
N ALA A 76 3.73 1.21 -2.02
CA ALA A 76 2.56 0.46 -1.55
C ALA A 76 2.91 -0.55 -0.45
N LEU A 77 4.05 -1.24 -0.57
CA LEU A 77 4.54 -2.15 0.47
C LEU A 77 4.93 -1.40 1.74
N GLU A 78 5.65 -0.29 1.62
CA GLU A 78 6.04 0.55 2.74
C GLU A 78 4.83 1.10 3.51
N ILE A 79 3.81 1.60 2.78
CA ILE A 79 2.56 2.07 3.38
C ILE A 79 1.86 0.94 4.12
N LYS A 80 1.78 -0.25 3.52
CA LYS A 80 1.15 -1.43 4.14
C LYS A 80 1.88 -1.84 5.42
N ASP A 81 3.21 -1.84 5.42
CA ASP A 81 4.01 -2.23 6.57
C ASP A 81 4.01 -1.16 7.67
N ALA A 82 3.95 0.13 7.31
CA ALA A 82 3.70 1.21 8.26
C ALA A 82 2.32 1.06 8.92
N ALA A 83 1.25 0.89 8.15
CA ALA A 83 -0.09 0.72 8.67
C ALA A 83 -0.22 -0.49 9.62
N LYS A 84 0.46 -1.60 9.32
CA LYS A 84 0.51 -2.76 10.22
C LYS A 84 1.22 -2.46 11.54
N ARG A 85 2.34 -1.73 11.49
CA ARG A 85 3.07 -1.33 12.71
C ARG A 85 2.23 -0.39 13.56
N ASP A 86 1.61 0.60 12.95
CA ASP A 86 0.76 1.57 13.64
C ASP A 86 -0.47 0.88 14.27
N ALA A 87 -1.11 -0.03 13.54
CA ALA A 87 -2.21 -0.82 14.06
C ALA A 87 -1.80 -1.64 15.30
N LYS A 88 -0.61 -2.27 15.25
CA LYS A 88 -0.09 -3.01 16.40
C LYS A 88 0.18 -2.11 17.60
N ILE A 89 0.76 -0.93 17.38
CA ILE A 89 1.00 0.05 18.46
C ILE A 89 -0.33 0.47 19.11
N ILE A 90 -1.37 0.71 18.30
CA ILE A 90 -2.70 1.06 18.80
C ILE A 90 -3.30 -0.08 19.62
N GLU A 91 -3.17 -1.32 19.15
CA GLU A 91 -3.64 -2.51 19.88
C GLU A 91 -2.91 -2.67 21.21
N ASP A 92 -1.58 -2.59 21.20
CA ASP A 92 -0.74 -2.70 22.39
C ASP A 92 -1.07 -1.58 23.42
N ASP A 93 -1.26 -0.33 22.97
CA ASP A 93 -1.66 0.79 23.83
C ASP A 93 -3.08 0.62 24.41
N ALA A 94 -4.02 0.10 23.61
CA ALA A 94 -5.37 -0.18 24.07
C ALA A 94 -5.39 -1.29 25.14
N ILE A 95 -4.59 -2.34 24.96
CA ILE A 95 -4.42 -3.42 25.94
C ILE A 95 -3.83 -2.86 27.23
N ALA A 96 -2.73 -2.09 27.14
CA ALA A 96 -2.10 -1.51 28.32
C ALA A 96 -3.04 -0.59 29.12
N LYS A 97 -3.86 0.22 28.42
CA LYS A 97 -4.90 1.05 29.06
C LYS A 97 -5.98 0.22 29.72
N ALA A 98 -6.43 -0.86 29.08
CA ALA A 98 -7.42 -1.76 29.65
C ALA A 98 -6.91 -2.44 30.92
N ASP A 99 -5.65 -2.90 30.92
CA ASP A 99 -5.00 -3.50 32.08
C ASP A 99 -4.89 -2.51 33.24
N HIS A 100 -4.51 -1.26 32.96
CA HIS A 100 -4.46 -0.20 33.97
C HIS A 100 -5.85 0.08 34.57
N ILE A 101 -6.90 0.17 33.75
CA ILE A 101 -8.27 0.37 34.23
C ILE A 101 -8.70 -0.81 35.13
N LEU A 102 -8.35 -2.04 34.76
CA LEU A 102 -8.66 -3.22 35.56
C LEU A 102 -7.92 -3.23 36.89
N GLU A 103 -6.66 -2.82 36.91
CA GLU A 103 -5.87 -2.70 38.13
C GLU A 103 -6.44 -1.63 39.07
N ASP A 104 -6.75 -0.45 38.56
CA ASP A 104 -7.41 0.62 39.31
C ASP A 104 -8.75 0.18 39.89
N ALA A 105 -9.56 -0.53 39.10
CA ALA A 105 -10.85 -1.03 39.54
C ALA A 105 -10.69 -2.08 40.67
N LYS A 106 -9.71 -2.98 40.57
CA LYS A 106 -9.41 -3.95 41.63
C LYS A 106 -8.97 -3.26 42.91
N ALA A 107 -8.09 -2.27 42.82
CA ALA A 107 -7.64 -1.49 43.97
C ALA A 107 -8.83 -0.77 44.66
N GLN A 108 -9.74 -0.17 43.88
CA GLN A 108 -10.94 0.46 44.41
C GLN A 108 -11.88 -0.54 45.12
N ILE A 109 -12.06 -1.74 44.55
CA ILE A 109 -12.85 -2.81 45.18
C ILE A 109 -12.23 -3.23 46.52
N GLU A 110 -10.91 -3.34 46.59
CA GLU A 110 -10.23 -3.71 47.84
C GLU A 110 -10.44 -2.64 48.92
N VAL A 111 -10.30 -1.37 48.57
CA VAL A 111 -10.59 -0.25 49.48
C VAL A 111 -12.05 -0.28 49.94
N LEU A 112 -13.00 -0.49 49.02
CA LEU A 112 -14.42 -0.55 49.35
C LEU A 112 -14.72 -1.72 50.29
N ASN A 113 -14.11 -2.89 50.08
CA ASN A 113 -14.25 -4.05 50.96
C ASN A 113 -13.74 -3.76 52.37
N GLN A 114 -12.59 -3.09 52.50
CA GLN A 114 -12.06 -2.66 53.79
C GLN A 114 -13.00 -1.68 54.51
N GLN A 115 -13.55 -0.70 53.77
CA GLN A 115 -14.53 0.24 54.31
C GLN A 115 -15.82 -0.46 54.76
N MET A 116 -16.33 -1.42 53.98
CA MET A 116 -17.50 -2.20 54.35
C MET A 116 -17.27 -3.01 55.63
N GLU A 117 -16.11 -3.65 55.76
CA GLU A 117 -15.79 -4.39 56.98
C GLU A 117 -15.66 -3.47 58.19
N GLN A 118 -15.05 -2.30 58.03
CA GLN A 118 -14.98 -1.30 59.10
C GLN A 118 -16.37 -0.84 59.55
N ILE A 119 -17.27 -0.57 58.61
CA ILE A 119 -18.66 -0.20 58.91
C ILE A 119 -19.38 -1.35 59.63
N ARG A 120 -19.14 -2.60 59.22
CA ARG A 120 -19.73 -3.78 59.87
C ARG A 120 -19.28 -3.91 61.33
N ILE A 121 -17.99 -3.71 61.59
CA ILE A 121 -17.44 -3.70 62.96
C ILE A 121 -18.08 -2.57 63.78
N GLN A 122 -18.10 -1.35 63.25
CA GLN A 122 -18.72 -0.20 63.93
C GLN A 122 -20.20 -0.42 64.25
N HIS A 123 -20.94 -1.05 63.33
CA HIS A 123 -22.34 -1.40 63.52
C HIS A 123 -22.53 -2.41 64.66
N ASN A 124 -21.71 -3.46 64.70
CA ASN A 124 -21.76 -4.47 65.76
C ASN A 124 -21.38 -3.88 67.13
N ASP A 125 -20.37 -3.02 67.18
CA ASP A 125 -19.97 -2.29 68.39
C ASP A 125 -21.10 -1.40 68.89
N TYR A 126 -21.79 -0.70 67.97
CA TYR A 126 -22.96 0.11 68.31
C TYR A 126 -24.09 -0.74 68.92
N LEU A 127 -24.43 -1.88 68.31
CA LEU A 127 -25.45 -2.78 68.85
C LEU A 127 -25.08 -3.32 70.23
N THR A 128 -23.80 -3.64 70.44
CA THR A 128 -23.29 -4.11 71.74
C THR A 128 -23.47 -3.03 72.80
N LYS A 129 -23.05 -1.79 72.51
CA LYS A 129 -23.22 -0.64 73.41
C LYS A 129 -24.69 -0.35 73.72
N CYS A 130 -25.57 -0.44 72.72
CA CYS A 130 -27.01 -0.27 72.95
C CYS A 130 -27.57 -1.37 73.88
N ARG A 131 -27.15 -2.63 73.69
CA ARG A 131 -27.56 -3.74 74.56
C ARG A 131 -27.08 -3.54 76.00
N GLU A 132 -25.83 -3.14 76.17
CA GLU A 132 -25.25 -2.85 77.49
C GLU A 132 -26.01 -1.72 78.17
N PHE A 133 -26.27 -0.62 77.47
CA PHE A 133 -27.04 0.51 77.99
C PHE A 133 -28.44 0.09 78.44
N VAL A 134 -29.19 -0.65 77.61
CA VAL A 134 -30.53 -1.14 77.99
C VAL A 134 -30.46 -2.09 79.18
N SER A 135 -29.47 -2.97 79.25
CA SER A 135 -29.29 -3.90 80.37
C SER A 135 -28.99 -3.16 81.68
N GLU A 136 -28.18 -2.10 81.60
CA GLU A 136 -27.88 -1.22 82.74
C GLU A 136 -29.12 -0.47 83.23
N GLN A 137 -29.93 0.07 82.30
CA GLN A 137 -31.19 0.74 82.66
C GLN A 137 -32.19 -0.24 83.30
N LEU A 138 -32.31 -1.46 82.79
CA LEU A 138 -33.15 -2.50 83.39
C LEU A 138 -32.69 -2.87 84.80
N ALA A 139 -31.39 -3.10 84.99
CA ALA A 139 -30.84 -3.40 86.32
C ALA A 139 -31.07 -2.25 87.31
N GLY A 140 -31.03 -1.00 86.84
CA GLY A 140 -31.41 0.18 87.64
C GLY A 140 -32.86 0.14 88.11
N ILE A 141 -33.80 -0.13 87.19
CA ILE A 141 -35.23 -0.24 87.50
C ILE A 141 -35.51 -1.39 88.46
N ASP A 142 -34.91 -2.57 88.24
CA ASP A 142 -35.09 -3.73 89.12
C ASP A 142 -34.62 -3.42 90.56
N SER A 143 -33.49 -2.72 90.70
CA SER A 143 -32.99 -2.25 92.00
C SER A 143 -33.96 -1.25 92.67
N GLU A 144 -34.64 -0.38 91.91
CA GLU A 144 -35.65 0.53 92.48
C GLU A 144 -36.91 -0.22 92.93
N ILE A 145 -37.39 -1.18 92.14
CA ILE A 145 -38.52 -2.06 92.50
C ILE A 145 -38.20 -2.83 93.80
N ASP A 146 -37.00 -3.39 93.91
CA ASP A 146 -36.54 -4.10 95.10
C ASP A 146 -36.46 -3.22 96.35
N ARG A 147 -36.24 -1.91 96.19
CA ARG A 147 -36.27 -0.94 97.29
C ARG A 147 -37.68 -0.60 97.73
N MET A 148 -38.64 -0.55 96.80
CA MET A 148 -40.04 -0.25 97.10
C MET A 148 -40.80 -1.42 97.75
N ASN A 149 -40.36 -2.66 97.50
CA ASN A 149 -40.96 -3.87 98.07
C ASN A 149 -40.41 -4.24 99.46
N ARG A 150 -39.50 -3.46 100.03
CA ARG A 150 -38.99 -3.59 101.41
C ARG A 150 -39.65 -2.55 102.32
#